data_AF-A0A832XEI4-F1
#
_entry.id   AF-A0A832XEI4-F1
#
_cell.length_a   1.000
_cell.length_b   1.000
_cell.length_c   1.000
_cell.angle_alpha   90.00
_cell.angle_beta   90.00
_cell.angle_gamma   90.00
#
_symmetry.space_group_name_H-M   'P 1'
#
loop_
_entity.id
_entity.type
_entity.pdbx_description
1 polymer ?
#
loop_
_entity_poly.entity_id
_entity_poly.type
_entity_poly.pdbx_seq_one_letter_code
_entity_poly.pdbx_strand_id
1 'polypeptide(L)'
;MVFKAEVRVELKKGILDAEAGTAKKSLQLLGFKNVHDVQTAKIYVVEVNADSREKAQSEVEEMCKRLLANPVINNYSIKIV
;
A
#
# COMPACT_ATOMS: atom_id res chain seq x y z
N MET A 1 -25.10 -1.65 -0.72
CA MET A 1 -24.37 -2.91 -1.01
C MET A 1 -23.04 -2.86 -0.28
N VAL A 2 -22.48 -4.01 0.14
CA VAL A 2 -21.12 -4.07 0.71
C VAL A 2 -20.13 -4.30 -0.43
N PHE A 3 -19.11 -3.45 -0.51
CA PHE A 3 -17.99 -3.59 -1.43
C PHE A 3 -16.72 -3.83 -0.64
N LYS A 4 -15.85 -4.69 -1.16
CA LYS A 4 -14.52 -4.92 -0.60
C LYS A 4 -13.50 -4.13 -1.40
N ALA A 5 -12.59 -3.46 -0.72
CA ALA A 5 -11.52 -2.68 -1.33
C ALA A 5 -10.17 -3.08 -0.75
N GLU A 6 -9.18 -3.25 -1.61
CA GLU A 6 -7.78 -3.39 -1.23
C GLU A 6 -7.06 -2.06 -1.51
N VAL A 7 -6.55 -1.44 -0.46
CA VAL A 7 -5.75 -0.22 -0.53
C VAL A 7 -4.30 -0.59 -0.26
N ARG A 8 -3.46 -0.54 -1.28
CA ARG A 8 -2.02 -0.68 -1.13
C ARG A 8 -1.41 0.71 -0.88
N VAL A 9 -0.62 0.84 0.18
CA VAL A 9 0.11 2.07 0.55
C VAL A 9 1.59 1.76 0.62
N GLU A 10 2.41 2.54 -0.08
CA GLU A 10 3.86 2.33 -0.17
C GLU A 10 4.61 3.67 -0.09
N LEU A 11 5.89 3.64 0.28
CA LEU A 11 6.71 4.85 0.32
C LEU A 11 7.00 5.37 -1.10
N LYS A 12 6.99 6.69 -1.25
CA LYS A 12 7.38 7.37 -2.50
C LYS A 12 8.84 7.08 -2.85
N LYS A 13 9.15 7.09 -4.15
CA LYS A 13 10.52 6.96 -4.64
C LYS A 13 11.42 8.03 -4.00
N GLY A 14 12.57 7.60 -3.49
CA GLY A 14 13.55 8.48 -2.84
C GLY A 14 13.35 8.63 -1.33
N ILE A 15 12.25 8.13 -0.76
CA ILE A 15 12.10 8.00 0.69
C ILE A 15 12.80 6.72 1.15
N LEU A 16 13.64 6.83 2.18
CA LEU A 16 14.37 5.70 2.74
C LEU A 16 13.42 4.74 3.46
N ASP A 17 13.38 3.50 3.00
CA ASP A 17 12.71 2.39 3.65
C ASP A 17 13.74 1.53 4.43
N ALA A 18 13.88 1.81 5.72
CA ALA A 18 14.83 1.10 6.59
C ALA A 18 14.50 -0.39 6.75
N GLU A 19 13.21 -0.74 6.72
CA GLU A 19 12.74 -2.12 6.86
C GLU A 19 13.08 -2.92 5.60
N ALA A 20 12.75 -2.39 4.42
CA ALA A 20 13.10 -3.03 3.15
C ALA A 20 14.62 -3.17 2.98
N GLY A 21 15.39 -2.16 3.38
CA GLY A 21 16.85 -2.22 3.36
C GLY A 21 17.42 -3.34 4.23
N THR A 22 16.84 -3.56 5.41
CA THR A 22 17.23 -4.66 6.32
C THR A 22 16.83 -6.02 5.76
N ALA A 23 15.64 -6.14 5.19
CA ALA A 23 15.16 -7.36 4.55
C ALA A 23 16.04 -7.75 3.37
N LYS A 24 16.39 -6.80 2.49
CA LYS A 24 17.29 -7.01 1.35
C LYS A 24 18.65 -7.56 1.78
N LYS A 25 19.28 -6.93 2.78
CA LYS A 25 20.57 -7.40 3.33
C LYS A 25 20.46 -8.81 3.88
N SER A 26 19.39 -9.10 4.61
CA SER A 26 19.14 -10.42 5.19
C SER A 26 18.98 -11.50 4.10
N LEU A 27 18.24 -11.20 3.03
CA LEU A 27 18.11 -12.10 1.87
C LEU A 27 19.47 -12.36 1.19
N GLN A 28 20.31 -11.34 1.04
CA GLN A 28 21.66 -11.51 0.49
C GLN A 28 22.54 -12.39 1.37
N LEU A 29 22.49 -12.23 2.70
CA LEU A 29 23.21 -13.07 3.66
C LEU A 29 22.76 -14.53 3.63
N LEU A 30 21.47 -14.78 3.35
CA LEU A 30 20.92 -16.12 3.15
C LEU A 30 21.30 -16.75 1.79
N GLY A 31 22.04 -16.04 0.94
CA GLY A 31 22.54 -16.54 -0.34
C GLY A 31 21.68 -16.20 -1.56
N PHE A 32 20.60 -15.41 -1.40
CA PHE A 32 19.77 -14.95 -2.52
C PHE A 32 20.46 -13.79 -3.27
N LYS A 33 21.41 -14.13 -4.14
CA LYS A 33 22.25 -13.16 -4.88
C LYS A 33 21.53 -12.42 -6.02
N ASN A 34 20.37 -12.91 -6.45
CA ASN A 34 19.57 -12.34 -7.53
C ASN A 34 18.53 -11.31 -7.05
N VAL A 35 18.49 -10.99 -5.76
CA VAL A 35 17.59 -9.96 -5.22
C VAL A 35 18.13 -8.58 -5.58
N HIS A 36 17.50 -7.94 -6.58
CA HIS A 36 17.85 -6.60 -7.01
C HIS A 36 17.40 -5.53 -6.02
N ASP A 37 16.17 -5.61 -5.53
CA ASP A 37 15.63 -4.66 -4.55
C ASP A 37 14.47 -5.25 -3.73
N VAL A 38 14.16 -4.58 -2.61
CA VAL A 38 13.02 -4.89 -1.75
C VAL A 38 12.31 -3.58 -1.43
N GLN A 39 10.99 -3.62 -1.30
CA GLN A 39 10.16 -2.49 -0.88
C GLN A 39 9.11 -3.00 0.11
N THR A 40 8.80 -2.21 1.15
CA THR A 40 7.63 -2.50 1.99
C THR A 40 6.38 -1.79 1.47
N ALA A 41 5.24 -2.45 1.64
CA ALA A 41 3.94 -1.86 1.40
C ALA A 41 2.94 -2.38 2.42
N LYS A 42 2.01 -1.52 2.83
CA LYS A 42 0.87 -1.89 3.68
C LYS A 42 -0.34 -2.12 2.80
N ILE A 43 -1.11 -3.16 3.09
CA ILE A 43 -2.40 -3.40 2.43
C ILE A 43 -3.49 -3.28 3.49
N TYR A 44 -4.42 -2.35 3.28
CA TYR A 44 -5.67 -2.30 4.03
C TYR A 44 -6.75 -3.01 3.22
N VAL A 45 -7.48 -3.90 3.88
CA VAL A 45 -8.67 -4.53 3.32
C VAL A 45 -9.88 -3.88 3.99
N VAL A 46 -10.66 -3.14 3.22
CA VAL A 46 -11.77 -2.31 3.70
C VAL A 46 -13.07 -2.86 3.16
N GLU A 47 -14.06 -3.05 4.02
CA GLU A 47 -15.43 -3.33 3.62
C GLU A 47 -16.25 -2.05 3.81
N VAL A 48 -16.88 -1.57 2.74
CA VAL A 48 -17.61 -0.30 2.74
C VAL A 48 -19.03 -0.51 2.20
N ASN A 49 -20.00 0.07 2.91
CA ASN A 49 -21.38 0.13 2.43
C ASN A 49 -21.53 1.33 1.48
N ALA A 50 -21.97 1.08 0.25
CA ALA A 50 -22.24 2.13 -0.73
C ALA A 50 -23.37 1.73 -1.70
N ASP A 51 -23.90 2.72 -2.41
CA ASP A 51 -24.97 2.49 -3.40
C ASP A 51 -24.43 2.03 -4.76
N SER A 52 -23.14 2.27 -5.05
CA SER A 52 -22.48 1.86 -6.28
C SER A 52 -20.99 1.64 -6.08
N ARG A 53 -20.34 1.02 -7.07
CA ARG A 53 -18.89 0.79 -7.10
C ARG A 53 -18.12 2.12 -7.12
N GLU A 54 -18.61 3.11 -7.83
CA GLU A 54 -18.02 4.45 -7.95
C GLU A 54 -18.11 5.19 -6.60
N LYS A 55 -19.24 5.09 -5.90
CA LYS A 55 -19.36 5.66 -4.55
C LYS A 55 -18.43 4.96 -3.56
N ALA A 56 -18.35 3.62 -3.59
CA ALA A 56 -17.41 2.88 -2.75
C ALA A 56 -15.96 3.31 -3.01
N GLN A 57 -15.58 3.45 -4.27
CA GLN A 57 -14.26 3.95 -4.68
C GLN A 57 -13.98 5.35 -4.12
N SER A 58 -14.92 6.29 -4.26
CA SER A 58 -14.76 7.66 -3.77
C SER A 58 -14.63 7.72 -2.24
N GLU A 59 -15.41 6.93 -1.51
CA GLU A 59 -15.33 6.87 -0.05
C GLU A 59 -13.96 6.33 0.41
N VAL A 60 -13.48 5.24 -0.22
CA VAL A 60 -12.17 4.67 0.10
C VAL A 60 -11.03 5.63 -0.27
N GLU A 61 -11.17 6.39 -1.36
CA GLU A 61 -10.21 7.43 -1.73
C GLU A 61 -10.12 8.54 -0.68
N GLU A 62 -11.26 8.95 -0.12
CA GLU A 62 -11.30 9.94 0.96
C GLU A 62 -10.66 9.40 2.25
N MET A 63 -10.88 8.12 2.58
CA MET A 63 -10.18 7.44 3.69
C MET A 63 -8.66 7.46 3.47
N CYS A 64 -8.19 7.28 2.24
CA CYS A 64 -6.76 7.33 1.91
C CYS A 64 -6.18 8.72 2.13
N LYS A 65 -6.87 9.77 1.64
CA LYS A 65 -6.44 11.17 1.77
C LYS A 65 -6.41 11.64 3.22
N ARG A 66 -7.36 11.19 4.04
CA ARG A 66 -7.51 11.66 5.42
C ARG A 66 -6.70 10.86 6.44
N LEU A 67 -6.45 9.58 6.20
CA LEU A 67 -5.87 8.69 7.22
C LEU A 67 -4.91 7.64 6.68
N LEU A 68 -5.32 6.84 5.68
CA LEU A 68 -4.60 5.60 5.38
C LEU A 68 -3.23 5.82 4.73
N ALA A 69 -3.04 6.97 4.07
CA ALA A 69 -1.78 7.35 3.44
C ALA A 69 -1.36 8.76 3.84
N ASN A 70 -0.06 8.95 4.11
CA ASN A 70 0.49 10.28 4.27
C ASN A 70 0.85 10.84 2.88
N PRO A 71 0.25 11.95 2.41
CA PRO A 71 0.46 12.45 1.05
C PRO A 71 1.89 12.96 0.80
N VAL A 72 2.66 13.27 1.84
CA VAL A 72 4.04 13.74 1.70
C VAL A 72 4.97 12.58 1.35
N ILE A 73 4.79 11.42 1.98
CA ILE A 73 5.75 10.30 1.91
C ILE A 73 5.21 9.03 1.26
N ASN A 74 3.90 8.89 1.06
CA ASN A 74 3.29 7.68 0.53
C ASN A 74 2.63 7.89 -0.83
N ASN A 75 2.68 6.84 -1.65
CA ASN A 75 1.76 6.59 -2.74
C ASN A 75 0.73 5.54 -2.29
N TYR A 76 -0.44 5.54 -2.92
CA TYR A 76 -1.42 4.48 -2.72
C TYR A 76 -2.14 4.10 -4.02
N SER A 77 -2.65 2.88 -4.06
CA SER A 77 -3.52 2.38 -5.12
C SER A 77 -4.72 1.66 -4.52
N ILE A 78 -5.90 1.83 -5.10
CA ILE A 78 -7.14 1.24 -4.62
C ILE A 78 -7.65 0.25 -5.67
N LYS A 79 -8.06 -0.93 -5.22
CA LYS A 79 -8.72 -1.95 -6.03
C LYS A 79 -10.02 -2.37 -5.35
N ILE A 80 -11.16 -2.07 -5.97
CA ILE A 80 -12.44 -2.65 -5.55
C ILE A 80 -12.51 -4.10 -6.04
N VAL A 81 -12.76 -5.02 -5.12
CA VAL A 81 -12.91 -6.47 -5.34
C VAL A 81 -14.38 -6.80 -5.53
#